data_AF-A0A928NRN5-F1
#
_entry.id   AF-A0A928NRN5-F1
#
_cell.length_a   1.000
_cell.length_b   1.000
_cell.length_c   1.000
_cell.angle_alpha   90.00
_cell.angle_beta   90.00
_cell.angle_gamma   90.00
#
_symmetry.space_group_name_H-M   'P 1'
#
loop_
_entity.id
_entity.type
_entity.pdbx_description
1 polymer ?
#
loop_
_entity_poly.entity_id
_entity_poly.type
_entity_poly.pdbx_seq_one_letter_code
_entity_poly.pdbx_strand_id
1 'polypeptide(L)'
;MKLYAKDLHFISNSPKEQNYDCCVHGKVVMKIGDISLSDGESDWCVSASAYRFLHSLFENHFLGTDEQLIPCCGHFLLPSEDKTKVTIGSCPNGIDFDVICEKENVTIRTQDTHAYTVPFEEYKTAVLSYAKQIEDFYHQNPPRQFENDFDRDGFSAFCNEWYDLMNKAMGLPEIITADQEITFDDYESYSENDIVGISPNGISLKNMKLINFRECAYNFEKIHSGNGKCIATRDATGTNPSFAFYTAPKTTHIFFLSKGKLKEFFAKKNTMQRFHELQKQIEAFGFTTYDET
;
A
#
# COMPACT_ATOMS: atom_id res chain seq x y z
N MET A 1 7.04 -14.82 -15.56
CA MET A 1 7.51 -13.97 -14.46
C MET A 1 8.29 -14.87 -13.52
N LYS A 2 9.34 -14.34 -12.90
CA LYS A 2 10.10 -15.03 -11.86
C LYS A 2 10.02 -14.19 -10.59
N LEU A 3 9.65 -14.82 -9.48
CA LEU A 3 9.67 -14.24 -8.15
C LEU A 3 10.11 -15.34 -7.18
N TYR A 4 11.25 -15.16 -6.53
CA TYR A 4 11.79 -16.13 -5.58
C TYR A 4 12.82 -15.49 -4.64
N ALA A 5 13.03 -16.11 -3.48
CA ALA A 5 14.07 -15.74 -2.53
C ALA A 5 15.36 -16.57 -2.71
N LYS A 6 16.48 -16.03 -2.25
CA LYS A 6 17.76 -16.73 -2.05
C LYS A 6 18.32 -16.37 -0.67
N ASP A 7 19.28 -17.18 -0.21
CA ASP A 7 20.07 -16.91 0.99
C ASP A 7 19.21 -16.61 2.24
N LEU A 8 18.14 -17.41 2.41
CA LEU A 8 17.19 -17.25 3.51
C LEU A 8 17.85 -17.44 4.88
N HIS A 9 17.60 -16.50 5.79
CA HIS A 9 18.12 -16.54 7.15
C HIS A 9 17.26 -15.73 8.12
N PHE A 10 17.48 -15.96 9.42
CA PHE A 10 17.00 -15.08 10.49
C PHE A 10 18.12 -14.10 10.87
N ILE A 11 17.78 -12.85 11.18
CA ILE A 11 18.75 -11.85 11.65
C ILE A 11 19.04 -12.10 13.12
N SER A 12 20.31 -12.37 13.45
CA SER A 12 20.78 -12.23 14.83
C SER A 12 22.31 -12.17 14.92
N ASN A 13 22.82 -11.84 16.11
CA ASN A 13 24.25 -11.92 16.45
C ASN A 13 24.65 -13.28 17.05
N SER A 14 23.70 -14.20 17.28
CA SER A 14 23.96 -15.53 17.85
C SER A 14 22.88 -16.57 17.54
N PRO A 15 23.21 -17.87 17.42
CA PRO A 15 22.23 -18.93 17.13
C PRO A 15 21.05 -19.01 18.11
N LYS A 16 21.22 -18.58 19.36
CA LYS A 16 20.15 -18.59 20.37
C LYS A 16 19.13 -17.47 20.11
N GLU A 17 19.59 -16.30 19.71
CA GLU A 17 18.75 -15.14 19.39
C GLU A 17 18.02 -15.33 18.05
N GLN A 18 18.53 -16.18 17.14
CA GLN A 18 17.86 -16.48 15.87
C GLN A 18 16.44 -17.04 16.07
N ASN A 19 16.15 -17.69 17.20
CA ASN A 19 14.81 -18.24 17.46
C ASN A 19 13.78 -17.17 17.84
N TYR A 20 14.22 -15.98 18.26
CA TYR A 20 13.35 -14.86 18.63
C TYR A 20 13.05 -13.94 17.44
N ASP A 21 13.86 -13.99 16.38
CA ASP A 21 13.54 -13.28 15.14
C ASP A 21 12.37 -13.98 14.44
N CYS A 22 11.27 -13.22 14.33
CA CYS A 22 10.04 -13.65 13.67
C CYS A 22 10.06 -13.35 12.17
N CYS A 23 11.00 -12.54 11.68
CA CYS A 23 11.11 -12.17 10.28
C CYS A 23 12.15 -13.03 9.56
N VAL A 24 11.80 -13.54 8.38
CA VAL A 24 12.77 -14.18 7.50
C VAL A 24 13.34 -13.11 6.57
N HIS A 25 14.66 -13.09 6.47
CA HIS A 25 15.42 -12.22 5.59
C HIS A 25 16.08 -13.02 4.47
N GLY A 26 16.41 -12.33 3.39
CA GLY A 26 17.07 -12.90 2.23
C GLY A 26 17.03 -11.98 1.02
N LYS A 27 17.54 -12.49 -0.10
CA LYS A 27 17.60 -11.76 -1.37
C LYS A 27 16.38 -12.07 -2.21
N VAL A 28 15.67 -11.04 -2.67
CA VAL A 28 14.52 -11.18 -3.56
C VAL A 28 14.96 -11.04 -5.01
N VAL A 29 14.64 -12.00 -5.86
CA VAL A 29 14.78 -11.88 -7.31
C VAL A 29 13.40 -11.79 -7.93
N MET A 30 13.11 -10.67 -8.58
CA MET A 30 11.88 -10.46 -9.33
C MET A 30 12.16 -10.00 -10.76
N LYS A 31 11.66 -10.76 -11.74
CA LYS A 31 11.86 -10.49 -13.17
C LYS A 31 10.60 -10.66 -14.00
N ILE A 32 10.42 -9.76 -14.96
CA ILE A 32 9.39 -9.82 -16.00
C ILE A 32 10.10 -9.83 -17.36
N GLY A 33 10.05 -10.96 -18.07
CA GLY A 33 10.94 -11.19 -19.22
C GLY A 33 12.41 -11.04 -18.81
N ASP A 34 13.11 -10.13 -19.48
CA ASP A 34 14.53 -9.80 -19.22
C ASP A 34 14.71 -8.66 -18.21
N ILE A 35 13.63 -7.99 -17.79
CA ILE A 35 13.69 -6.85 -16.89
C ILE A 35 13.75 -7.32 -15.44
N SER A 36 14.68 -6.75 -14.67
CA SER A 36 14.85 -7.01 -13.24
C SER A 36 14.25 -5.89 -12.42
N LEU A 37 13.24 -6.20 -11.59
CA LEU A 37 12.64 -5.27 -10.63
C LEU A 37 13.30 -5.39 -9.25
N SER A 38 13.79 -6.59 -8.92
CA SER A 38 14.70 -6.83 -7.82
C SER A 38 15.78 -7.80 -8.30
N ASP A 39 17.04 -7.42 -8.18
CA ASP A 39 18.20 -8.14 -8.72
C ASP A 39 18.70 -9.28 -7.83
N GLY A 40 18.32 -9.25 -6.55
CA GLY A 40 18.76 -10.22 -5.55
C GLY A 40 20.16 -9.94 -5.02
N GLU A 41 20.62 -8.69 -5.08
CA GLU A 41 21.92 -8.30 -4.51
C GLU A 41 21.78 -7.85 -3.05
N SER A 42 20.71 -7.12 -2.74
CA SER A 42 20.42 -6.62 -1.40
C SER A 42 19.58 -7.59 -0.57
N ASP A 43 19.74 -7.47 0.74
CA ASP A 43 18.99 -8.25 1.72
C ASP A 43 17.71 -7.53 2.16
N TRP A 44 16.61 -8.27 2.26
CA TRP A 44 15.26 -7.75 2.50
C TRP A 44 14.49 -8.65 3.47
N CYS A 45 13.43 -8.13 4.08
CA CYS A 45 12.50 -8.94 4.86
C CYS A 45 11.54 -9.69 3.93
N VAL A 46 11.93 -10.92 3.58
CA VAL A 46 11.20 -11.74 2.61
C VAL A 46 9.86 -12.26 3.16
N SER A 47 9.72 -12.41 4.48
CA SER A 47 8.43 -12.80 5.09
C SER A 47 7.38 -11.70 4.96
N ALA A 48 7.75 -10.44 5.25
CA ALA A 48 6.86 -9.30 5.02
C ALA A 48 6.60 -9.08 3.53
N SER A 49 7.62 -9.27 2.68
CA SER A 49 7.47 -9.17 1.23
C SER A 49 6.47 -10.19 0.68
N ALA A 50 6.63 -11.48 1.02
CA ALA A 50 5.73 -12.53 0.57
C ALA A 50 4.29 -12.31 1.05
N TYR A 51 4.12 -11.83 2.29
CA TYR A 51 2.82 -11.45 2.84
C TYR A 51 2.15 -10.34 2.02
N ARG A 52 2.89 -9.27 1.67
CA ARG A 52 2.36 -8.16 0.85
C ARG A 52 2.05 -8.61 -0.59
N PHE A 53 2.88 -9.47 -1.16
CA PHE A 53 2.58 -10.08 -2.46
C PHE A 53 1.31 -10.96 -2.42
N LEU A 54 1.08 -11.71 -1.34
CA LEU A 54 -0.16 -12.48 -1.18
C LEU A 54 -1.40 -11.56 -1.13
N HIS A 55 -1.34 -10.45 -0.41
CA HIS A 55 -2.42 -9.44 -0.40
C HIS A 55 -2.68 -8.87 -1.78
N SER A 56 -1.63 -8.60 -2.57
CA SER A 56 -1.76 -8.05 -3.92
C SER A 56 -2.54 -8.94 -4.91
N LEU A 57 -2.82 -10.20 -4.56
CA LEU A 57 -3.72 -11.07 -5.34
C LEU A 57 -5.21 -10.69 -5.17
N PHE A 58 -5.55 -9.97 -4.10
CA PHE A 58 -6.92 -9.66 -3.71
C PHE A 58 -7.23 -8.17 -3.72
N GLU A 59 -6.20 -7.33 -3.62
CA GLU A 59 -6.31 -5.88 -3.66
C GLU A 59 -5.18 -5.26 -4.47
N ASN A 60 -5.47 -4.14 -5.13
CA ASN A 60 -4.44 -3.40 -5.85
C ASN A 60 -3.45 -2.79 -4.87
N HIS A 61 -2.17 -2.94 -5.14
CA HIS A 61 -1.11 -2.27 -4.41
C HIS A 61 -0.64 -1.05 -5.19
N PHE A 62 -0.60 0.12 -4.54
CA PHE A 62 -0.10 1.34 -5.14
C PHE A 62 1.19 1.76 -4.45
N LEU A 63 2.18 2.15 -5.25
CA LEU A 63 3.45 2.69 -4.79
C LEU A 63 3.22 3.79 -3.74
N GLY A 64 3.94 3.69 -2.62
CA GLY A 64 3.99 4.72 -1.60
C GLY A 64 2.95 4.61 -0.49
N THR A 65 2.26 3.48 -0.35
CA THR A 65 1.32 3.15 0.75
C THR A 65 1.98 2.94 2.13
N ASP A 66 3.23 3.38 2.34
CA ASP A 66 4.08 3.03 3.51
C ASP A 66 4.30 1.51 3.71
N GLU A 67 3.82 0.67 2.78
CA GLU A 67 3.90 -0.79 2.79
C GLU A 67 4.63 -1.32 1.55
N GLN A 68 5.92 -1.00 1.36
CA GLN A 68 6.68 -1.46 0.19
C GLN A 68 6.56 -2.97 -0.06
N LEU A 69 6.33 -3.41 -1.30
CA LEU A 69 6.22 -4.84 -1.62
C LEU A 69 7.46 -5.66 -1.24
N ILE A 70 8.64 -5.05 -1.24
CA ILE A 70 9.89 -5.66 -0.79
C ILE A 70 10.53 -4.74 0.26
N PRO A 71 10.12 -4.83 1.54
CA PRO A 71 10.60 -3.93 2.58
C PRO A 71 11.97 -4.37 3.13
N CYS A 72 12.74 -3.41 3.66
CA CYS A 72 14.00 -3.72 4.35
C CYS A 72 13.80 -4.47 5.67
N CYS A 73 12.65 -4.33 6.31
CA CYS A 73 12.34 -4.96 7.59
C CYS A 73 10.82 -5.13 7.79
N GLY A 74 10.44 -6.07 8.67
CA GLY A 74 9.11 -6.15 9.29
C GLY A 74 9.21 -5.81 10.77
N HIS A 75 9.56 -4.55 11.06
CA HIS A 75 10.00 -4.05 12.37
C HIS A 75 9.15 -4.52 13.56
N PHE A 76 7.83 -4.61 13.38
CA PHE A 76 6.93 -5.22 14.37
C PHE A 76 5.67 -5.76 13.71
N LEU A 77 5.05 -6.75 14.36
CA LEU A 77 3.79 -7.36 13.96
C LEU A 77 2.69 -6.89 14.92
N LEU A 78 1.74 -6.09 14.43
CA LEU A 78 0.59 -5.62 15.21
C LEU A 78 -0.60 -6.55 14.97
N PRO A 79 -1.01 -7.38 15.94
CA PRO A 79 -2.21 -8.19 15.78
C PRO A 79 -3.47 -7.30 15.80
N SER A 80 -4.48 -7.68 15.03
CA SER A 80 -5.84 -7.15 15.17
C SER A 80 -6.42 -7.46 16.55
N GLU A 81 -7.49 -6.78 16.95
CA GLU A 81 -8.14 -6.99 18.26
C GLU A 81 -8.58 -8.45 18.47
N ASP A 82 -9.05 -9.11 17.42
CA ASP A 82 -9.45 -10.52 17.40
C ASP A 82 -8.27 -11.49 17.13
N LYS A 83 -7.06 -10.96 16.89
CA LYS A 83 -5.81 -11.70 16.63
C LYS A 83 -5.84 -12.61 15.39
N THR A 84 -6.73 -12.33 14.45
CA THR A 84 -6.86 -13.10 13.20
C THR A 84 -6.06 -12.48 12.05
N LYS A 85 -5.75 -11.18 12.12
CA LYS A 85 -5.01 -10.43 11.11
C LYS A 85 -3.83 -9.69 11.70
N VAL A 86 -2.87 -9.33 10.87
CA VAL A 86 -1.67 -8.60 11.29
C VAL A 86 -1.47 -7.35 10.45
N THR A 87 -1.00 -6.27 11.06
CA THR A 87 -0.39 -5.14 10.36
C THR A 87 1.11 -5.21 10.57
N ILE A 88 1.88 -5.19 9.48
CA ILE A 88 3.35 -5.26 9.53
C ILE A 88 3.92 -3.86 9.43
N GLY A 89 4.43 -3.34 10.56
CA GLY A 89 5.15 -2.07 10.56
C GLY A 89 6.54 -2.22 9.94
N SER A 90 6.91 -1.36 9.00
CA SER A 90 8.22 -1.34 8.34
C SER A 90 8.85 0.06 8.34
N CYS A 91 10.17 0.13 8.16
CA CYS A 91 10.84 1.39 7.84
C CYS A 91 10.49 1.84 6.41
N PRO A 92 10.62 3.14 6.08
CA PRO A 92 10.32 3.67 4.74
C PRO A 92 11.44 3.37 3.72
N ASN A 93 12.00 2.16 3.74
CA ASN A 93 13.06 1.71 2.86
C ASN A 93 12.71 0.33 2.29
N GLY A 94 12.82 0.19 0.98
CA GLY A 94 12.40 -1.00 0.26
C GLY A 94 12.27 -0.75 -1.24
N ILE A 95 12.00 -1.82 -1.98
CA ILE A 95 11.62 -1.75 -3.39
C ILE A 95 10.10 -1.79 -3.47
N ASP A 96 9.53 -0.88 -4.25
CA ASP A 96 8.09 -0.72 -4.36
C ASP A 96 7.68 -0.30 -5.77
N PHE A 97 6.47 -0.68 -6.17
CA PHE A 97 5.89 -0.44 -7.49
C PHE A 97 4.39 -0.78 -7.45
N ASP A 98 3.60 -0.23 -8.37
CA ASP A 98 2.17 -0.55 -8.42
C ASP A 98 1.98 -2.01 -8.89
N VAL A 99 1.03 -2.72 -8.29
CA VAL A 99 0.50 -4.02 -8.75
C VAL A 99 -1.01 -3.87 -8.87
N ILE A 100 -1.51 -3.88 -10.10
CA ILE A 100 -2.92 -3.63 -10.41
C ILE A 100 -3.48 -4.87 -11.11
N CYS A 101 -4.46 -5.50 -10.48
CA CYS A 101 -5.06 -6.75 -10.95
C CYS A 101 -6.37 -6.46 -11.71
N GLU A 102 -6.32 -6.56 -13.04
CA GLU A 102 -7.43 -6.26 -13.95
C GLU A 102 -7.81 -7.50 -14.78
N LYS A 103 -8.93 -8.15 -14.41
CA LYS A 103 -9.49 -9.31 -15.13
C LYS A 103 -8.53 -10.50 -15.21
N GLU A 104 -7.88 -10.66 -16.36
CA GLU A 104 -6.97 -11.77 -16.70
C GLU A 104 -5.51 -11.37 -16.59
N ASN A 105 -5.21 -10.10 -16.29
CA ASN A 105 -3.87 -9.56 -16.32
C ASN A 105 -3.53 -8.78 -15.05
N VAL A 106 -2.24 -8.74 -14.74
CA VAL A 106 -1.66 -7.91 -13.70
C VAL A 106 -0.75 -6.90 -14.37
N THR A 107 -1.03 -5.62 -14.11
CA THR A 107 -0.18 -4.50 -14.53
C THR A 107 0.75 -4.13 -13.39
N ILE A 108 2.05 -4.26 -13.62
CA ILE A 108 3.12 -3.86 -12.71
C ILE A 108 3.69 -2.55 -13.22
N ARG A 109 3.62 -1.47 -12.43
CA ARG A 109 4.06 -0.14 -12.85
C ARG A 109 5.15 0.40 -11.93
N THR A 110 6.33 0.63 -12.49
CA THR A 110 7.49 1.13 -11.75
C THR A 110 7.39 2.62 -11.46
N GLN A 111 8.24 3.12 -10.56
CA GLN A 111 8.28 4.53 -10.17
C GLN A 111 8.47 5.47 -11.36
N ASP A 112 9.29 5.08 -12.34
CA ASP A 112 9.54 5.80 -13.60
C ASP A 112 8.43 5.61 -14.64
N THR A 113 7.28 5.07 -14.23
CA THR A 113 6.03 4.91 -15.00
C THR A 113 6.05 3.86 -16.11
N HIS A 114 7.12 3.07 -16.26
CA HIS A 114 7.09 1.91 -17.14
C HIS A 114 6.09 0.88 -16.59
N ALA A 115 5.21 0.40 -17.48
CA ALA A 115 4.20 -0.59 -17.15
C ALA A 115 4.51 -1.91 -17.86
N TYR A 116 4.41 -2.99 -17.10
CA TYR A 116 4.57 -4.36 -17.58
C TYR A 116 3.28 -5.12 -17.31
N THR A 117 2.84 -5.91 -18.28
CA THR A 117 1.63 -6.71 -18.14
C THR A 117 2.02 -8.18 -18.15
N VAL A 118 1.51 -8.93 -17.17
CA VAL A 118 1.64 -10.39 -17.10
C VAL A 118 0.27 -11.02 -16.91
N PRO A 119 0.03 -12.25 -17.40
CA PRO A 119 -1.20 -12.97 -17.09
C PRO A 119 -1.36 -13.15 -15.58
N PHE A 120 -2.60 -13.03 -15.08
CA PHE A 120 -2.91 -13.16 -13.66
C PHE A 120 -2.49 -14.53 -13.11
N GLU A 121 -2.74 -15.61 -13.85
CA GLU A 121 -2.31 -16.96 -13.45
C GLU A 121 -0.79 -17.09 -13.32
N GLU A 122 -0.03 -16.42 -14.19
CA GLU A 122 1.43 -16.39 -14.12
C GLU A 122 1.92 -15.65 -12.87
N TYR A 123 1.28 -14.52 -12.55
CA TYR A 123 1.54 -13.75 -11.33
C TYR A 123 1.18 -14.55 -10.06
N LYS A 124 -0.05 -15.09 -9.99
CA LYS A 124 -0.54 -15.92 -8.89
C LYS A 124 0.39 -17.09 -8.61
N THR A 125 0.80 -17.82 -9.66
CA THR A 125 1.73 -18.94 -9.53
C THR A 125 3.08 -18.51 -8.95
N ALA A 126 3.61 -17.37 -9.41
CA ALA A 126 4.87 -16.83 -8.91
C ALA A 126 4.77 -16.39 -7.45
N VAL A 127 3.68 -15.71 -7.06
CA VAL A 127 3.42 -15.28 -5.67
C VAL A 127 3.25 -16.49 -4.75
N LEU A 128 2.43 -17.47 -5.11
CA LEU A 128 2.23 -18.69 -4.31
C LEU A 128 3.52 -19.49 -4.15
N SER A 129 4.31 -19.63 -5.22
CA SER A 129 5.61 -20.31 -5.14
C SER A 129 6.60 -19.57 -4.24
N TYR A 130 6.62 -18.24 -4.31
CA TYR A 130 7.48 -17.42 -3.47
C TYR A 130 7.07 -17.52 -2.00
N ALA A 131 5.79 -17.34 -1.69
CA ALA A 131 5.28 -17.51 -0.33
C ALA A 131 5.60 -18.91 0.21
N LYS A 132 5.32 -19.97 -0.57
CA LYS A 132 5.61 -21.34 -0.15
C LYS A 132 7.08 -21.57 0.21
N GLN A 133 8.01 -20.94 -0.51
CA GLN A 133 9.44 -21.01 -0.21
C GLN A 133 9.78 -20.45 1.17
N ILE A 134 9.16 -19.32 1.56
CA ILE A 134 9.34 -18.70 2.88
C ILE A 134 8.69 -19.58 3.97
N GLU A 135 7.50 -20.12 3.71
CA GLU A 135 6.82 -21.02 4.62
C GLU A 135 7.64 -22.29 4.90
N ASP A 136 8.19 -22.91 3.85
CA ASP A 136 9.08 -24.07 3.98
C ASP A 136 10.31 -23.76 4.83
N PHE A 137 10.86 -22.55 4.71
CA PHE A 137 11.97 -22.13 5.56
C PHE A 137 11.57 -22.06 7.03
N TYR A 138 10.39 -21.53 7.37
CA TYR A 138 9.90 -21.59 8.76
C TYR A 138 9.75 -23.04 9.25
N HIS A 139 9.19 -23.94 8.45
CA HIS A 139 8.98 -25.35 8.85
C HIS A 139 10.28 -26.14 9.01
N GLN A 140 11.32 -25.79 8.27
CA GLN A 140 12.64 -26.44 8.36
C GLN A 140 13.48 -25.94 9.54
N ASN A 141 13.04 -24.89 10.22
CA ASN A 141 13.73 -24.28 11.35
C ASN A 141 12.98 -24.50 12.67
N PRO A 142 13.64 -24.33 13.83
CA PRO A 142 12.98 -24.46 15.12
C PRO A 142 11.78 -23.52 15.26
N PRO A 143 10.74 -23.91 16.02
CA PRO A 143 9.62 -23.03 16.34
C PRO A 143 10.09 -21.70 16.91
N ARG A 144 9.42 -20.61 16.52
CA ARG A 144 9.72 -19.26 17.02
C ARG A 144 9.50 -19.19 18.53
N GLN A 145 10.36 -18.43 19.19
CA GLN A 145 10.25 -18.08 20.61
C GLN A 145 9.88 -16.60 20.71
N PHE A 146 9.24 -16.23 21.82
CA PHE A 146 8.70 -14.89 22.00
C PHE A 146 9.14 -14.34 23.34
N GLU A 147 9.48 -13.06 23.37
CA GLU A 147 9.87 -12.37 24.61
C GLU A 147 8.64 -12.07 25.48
N ASN A 148 7.49 -11.84 24.84
CA ASN A 148 6.26 -11.46 25.50
C ASN A 148 5.01 -11.91 24.70
N ASP A 149 3.85 -11.68 25.30
CA ASP A 149 2.54 -12.04 24.72
C ASP A 149 2.24 -11.26 23.44
N PHE A 150 2.68 -10.01 23.33
CA PHE A 150 2.45 -9.18 22.15
C PHE A 150 3.18 -9.73 20.92
N ASP A 151 4.45 -10.13 21.05
CA ASP A 151 5.22 -10.75 19.96
C ASP A 151 4.61 -12.10 19.54
N ARG A 152 4.22 -12.91 20.52
CA ARG A 152 3.54 -14.20 20.26
C ARG A 152 2.23 -13.99 19.51
N ASP A 153 1.41 -13.06 19.97
CA ASP A 153 0.10 -12.81 19.41
C ASP A 153 0.21 -12.19 18.00
N GLY A 154 1.17 -11.28 17.79
CA GLY A 154 1.49 -10.71 16.47
C GLY A 154 1.96 -11.77 15.46
N PHE A 155 2.89 -12.65 15.87
CA PHE A 155 3.35 -13.74 15.00
C PHE A 155 2.26 -14.79 14.74
N SER A 156 1.41 -15.06 15.74
CA SER A 156 0.28 -15.98 15.56
C SER A 156 -0.74 -15.42 14.57
N ALA A 157 -1.06 -14.13 14.67
CA ALA A 157 -1.94 -13.44 13.73
C ALA A 157 -1.36 -13.42 12.31
N PHE A 158 -0.05 -13.18 12.17
CA PHE A 158 0.67 -13.31 10.90
C PHE A 158 0.50 -14.71 10.30
N CYS A 159 0.71 -15.76 11.09
CA CYS A 159 0.55 -17.13 10.61
C CYS A 159 -0.89 -17.44 10.20
N ASN A 160 -1.87 -17.01 10.99
CA ASN A 160 -3.29 -17.23 10.69
C ASN A 160 -3.68 -16.58 9.35
N GLU A 161 -3.37 -15.30 9.20
CA GLU A 161 -3.70 -14.57 7.98
C GLU A 161 -2.91 -15.10 6.78
N TRP A 162 -1.66 -15.49 6.96
CA TRP A 162 -0.85 -16.13 5.93
C TRP A 162 -1.53 -17.38 5.35
N TYR A 163 -1.96 -18.31 6.21
CA TYR A 163 -2.65 -19.52 5.75
C TYR A 163 -4.01 -19.20 5.12
N ASP A 164 -4.74 -18.21 5.65
CA ASP A 164 -6.00 -17.77 5.05
C ASP A 164 -5.78 -17.20 3.64
N LEU A 165 -4.77 -16.36 3.45
CA LEU A 165 -4.41 -15.79 2.15
C LEU A 165 -3.97 -16.89 1.17
N MET A 166 -3.10 -17.80 1.60
CA MET A 166 -2.65 -18.95 0.79
C MET A 166 -3.84 -19.82 0.36
N ASN A 167 -4.74 -20.16 1.29
CA ASN A 167 -5.92 -20.97 1.01
C ASN A 167 -6.89 -20.28 0.06
N LYS A 168 -7.17 -18.98 0.28
CA LYS A 168 -7.98 -18.18 -0.64
C LYS A 168 -7.35 -18.14 -2.02
N ALA A 169 -6.03 -17.90 -2.10
CA ALA A 169 -5.28 -17.77 -3.34
C ALA A 169 -5.29 -19.07 -4.17
N MET A 170 -5.18 -20.24 -3.52
CA MET A 170 -5.32 -21.53 -4.20
C MET A 170 -6.73 -21.78 -4.76
N GLY A 171 -7.76 -21.21 -4.12
CA GLY A 171 -9.14 -21.29 -4.57
C GLY A 171 -9.54 -20.23 -5.60
N LEU A 172 -8.64 -19.31 -5.96
CA LEU A 172 -8.96 -18.23 -6.88
C LEU A 172 -9.13 -18.74 -8.33
N PRO A 173 -10.19 -18.30 -9.03
CA PRO A 173 -10.36 -18.59 -10.45
C PRO A 173 -9.29 -17.90 -11.30
N GLU A 174 -9.20 -18.29 -12.57
CA GLU A 174 -8.24 -17.71 -13.53
C GLU A 174 -8.49 -16.24 -13.88
N ILE A 175 -9.69 -15.74 -13.56
CA ILE A 175 -10.15 -14.38 -13.84
C ILE A 175 -10.59 -13.76 -12.53
N ILE A 176 -9.98 -12.64 -12.14
CA ILE A 176 -10.33 -11.93 -10.91
C ILE A 176 -10.40 -10.43 -11.16
N THR A 177 -11.37 -9.80 -10.51
CA THR A 177 -11.37 -8.37 -10.26
C THR A 177 -10.98 -8.16 -8.80
N ALA A 178 -9.72 -7.80 -8.54
CA ALA A 178 -9.26 -7.36 -7.21
C ALA A 178 -9.70 -5.92 -6.90
N ASP A 179 -10.42 -5.30 -7.84
CA ASP A 179 -10.88 -3.93 -7.75
C ASP A 179 -11.87 -3.75 -6.60
N GLN A 180 -11.46 -3.05 -5.54
CA GLN A 180 -12.40 -2.40 -4.66
C GLN A 180 -13.04 -1.23 -5.41
N GLU A 181 -14.29 -1.40 -5.84
CA GLU A 181 -15.03 -0.33 -6.48
C GLU A 181 -15.39 0.77 -5.46
N ILE A 182 -15.38 2.02 -5.91
CA ILE A 182 -15.84 3.15 -5.10
C ILE A 182 -17.35 3.07 -4.95
N THR A 183 -17.82 3.13 -3.72
CA THR A 183 -19.23 3.36 -3.39
C THR A 183 -19.46 4.85 -3.16
N PHE A 184 -20.40 5.43 -3.91
CA PHE A 184 -20.73 6.86 -3.82
C PHE A 184 -21.87 7.17 -2.83
N ASP A 185 -22.34 6.15 -2.11
CA ASP A 185 -23.41 6.29 -1.12
C ASP A 185 -22.94 7.01 0.16
N ASP A 186 -21.63 7.05 0.41
CA ASP A 186 -21.01 7.66 1.59
C ASP A 186 -19.57 8.11 1.28
N TYR A 187 -19.00 8.96 2.15
CA TYR A 187 -17.62 9.42 2.06
C TYR A 187 -16.98 9.57 3.44
N GLU A 188 -15.66 9.42 3.50
CA GLU A 188 -14.92 9.82 4.69
C GLU A 188 -14.64 11.32 4.68
N SER A 189 -14.85 11.98 5.81
CA SER A 189 -14.75 13.44 5.92
C SER A 189 -13.66 13.86 6.89
N TYR A 190 -12.76 14.71 6.43
CA TYR A 190 -11.69 15.30 7.23
C TYR A 190 -11.56 16.80 6.96
N SER A 191 -10.86 17.52 7.84
CA SER A 191 -10.52 18.92 7.64
C SER A 191 -9.05 19.08 7.24
N GLU A 192 -8.69 20.27 6.76
CA GLU A 192 -7.28 20.59 6.46
C GLU A 192 -6.37 20.46 7.70
N ASN A 193 -6.93 20.53 8.91
CA ASN A 193 -6.17 20.40 10.15
C ASN A 193 -5.81 18.95 10.47
N ASP A 194 -6.39 17.98 9.77
CA ASP A 194 -6.12 16.54 9.96
C ASP A 194 -4.99 16.04 9.07
N ILE A 195 -4.51 16.88 8.14
CA ILE A 195 -3.33 16.64 7.33
C ILE A 195 -2.07 16.73 8.21
N VAL A 196 -1.29 15.65 8.21
CA VAL A 196 0.02 15.55 8.86
C VAL A 196 1.14 15.85 7.87
N GLY A 197 0.99 15.43 6.63
CA GLY A 197 2.01 15.59 5.59
C GLY A 197 1.42 15.51 4.19
N ILE A 198 2.11 16.14 3.24
CA ILE A 198 1.80 16.08 1.82
C ILE A 198 3.10 15.74 1.10
N SER A 199 3.05 14.74 0.23
CA SER A 199 4.19 14.26 -0.54
C SER A 199 3.76 13.96 -1.99
N PRO A 200 4.70 13.64 -2.89
CA PRO A 200 4.35 13.16 -4.23
C PRO A 200 3.46 11.91 -4.26
N ASN A 201 3.49 11.09 -3.20
CA ASN A 201 2.69 9.86 -3.13
C ASN A 201 1.25 10.12 -2.64
N GLY A 202 1.01 11.22 -1.91
CA GLY A 202 -0.29 11.44 -1.30
C GLY A 202 -0.32 12.39 -0.11
N ILE A 203 -1.45 12.34 0.61
CA ILE A 203 -1.72 13.12 1.82
C ILE A 203 -1.84 12.17 3.01
N SER A 204 -0.97 12.33 4.00
CA SER A 204 -1.02 11.56 5.25
C SER A 204 -1.91 12.27 6.27
N LEU A 205 -2.82 11.52 6.90
CA LEU A 205 -3.76 12.00 7.89
C LEU A 205 -3.39 11.55 9.31
N LYS A 206 -3.94 12.22 10.33
CA LYS A 206 -3.65 11.93 11.75
C LYS A 206 -3.99 10.51 12.20
N ASN A 207 -4.96 9.86 11.55
CA ASN A 207 -5.34 8.48 11.81
C ASN A 207 -4.47 7.46 11.07
N MET A 208 -3.30 7.89 10.57
CA MET A 208 -2.37 7.07 9.77
C MET A 208 -2.92 6.67 8.40
N LYS A 209 -4.08 7.20 7.98
CA LYS A 209 -4.60 6.99 6.62
C LYS A 209 -3.75 7.79 5.63
N LEU A 210 -3.43 7.16 4.50
CA LEU A 210 -2.85 7.82 3.34
C LEU A 210 -3.93 7.97 2.25
N ILE A 211 -4.13 9.18 1.75
CA ILE A 211 -4.83 9.42 0.48
C ILE A 211 -3.78 9.25 -0.64
N ASN A 212 -3.72 8.08 -1.27
CA ASN A 212 -2.73 7.78 -2.30
C ASN A 212 -3.13 8.40 -3.64
N PHE A 213 -2.26 9.24 -4.22
CA PHE A 213 -2.57 9.93 -5.47
C PHE A 213 -2.63 9.00 -6.69
N ARG A 214 -1.86 7.91 -6.71
CA ARG A 214 -1.89 6.93 -7.81
C ARG A 214 -3.19 6.12 -7.79
N GLU A 215 -3.63 5.70 -6.61
CA GLU A 215 -4.93 5.07 -6.41
C GLU A 215 -6.05 5.99 -6.90
N CYS A 216 -6.04 7.25 -6.45
CA CYS A 216 -7.03 8.23 -6.85
C CYS A 216 -7.05 8.48 -8.36
N ALA A 217 -5.86 8.56 -8.99
CA ALA A 217 -5.73 8.73 -10.42
C ALA A 217 -6.30 7.53 -11.20
N TYR A 218 -5.98 6.32 -10.75
CA TYR A 218 -6.49 5.07 -11.32
C TYR A 218 -8.02 5.02 -11.24
N ASN A 219 -8.58 5.26 -10.05
CA ASN A 219 -10.02 5.21 -9.84
C ASN A 219 -10.77 6.29 -10.63
N PHE A 220 -10.25 7.51 -10.66
CA PHE A 220 -10.86 8.59 -11.44
C PHE A 220 -10.91 8.25 -12.93
N GLU A 221 -9.79 7.76 -13.49
CA GLU A 221 -9.71 7.36 -14.90
C GLU A 221 -10.70 6.24 -15.23
N LYS A 222 -10.83 5.25 -14.36
CA LYS A 222 -11.80 4.15 -14.52
C LYS A 222 -13.24 4.65 -14.59
N ILE A 223 -13.59 5.68 -13.80
CA ILE A 223 -14.97 6.19 -13.71
C ILE A 223 -15.27 7.21 -14.81
N HIS A 224 -14.34 8.12 -15.11
CA HIS A 224 -14.59 9.28 -15.97
C HIS A 224 -13.93 9.22 -17.35
N SER A 225 -13.08 8.21 -17.59
CA SER A 225 -12.08 8.21 -18.68
C SER A 225 -11.11 9.40 -18.55
N GLY A 226 -9.86 9.27 -19.01
CA GLY A 226 -8.91 10.38 -18.85
C GLY A 226 -7.49 10.06 -19.25
N ASN A 227 -6.55 10.83 -18.69
CA ASN A 227 -5.12 10.69 -18.91
C ASN A 227 -4.39 10.09 -17.69
N GLY A 228 -5.13 9.54 -16.72
CA GLY A 228 -4.57 8.97 -15.49
C GLY A 228 -3.89 9.97 -14.56
N LYS A 229 -4.25 11.26 -14.58
CA LYS A 229 -3.66 12.29 -13.70
C LYS A 229 -4.63 12.97 -12.74
N CYS A 230 -5.93 12.91 -13.01
CA CYS A 230 -6.92 13.56 -12.17
C CYS A 230 -7.19 12.72 -10.92
N ILE A 231 -6.99 13.28 -9.74
CA ILE A 231 -7.04 12.53 -8.46
C ILE A 231 -8.25 12.91 -7.59
N ALA A 232 -8.88 14.03 -7.89
CA ALA A 232 -9.98 14.54 -7.11
C ALA A 232 -10.87 15.44 -7.94
N THR A 233 -12.14 15.51 -7.56
CA THR A 233 -12.97 16.66 -7.89
C THR A 233 -12.81 17.72 -6.81
N ARG A 234 -13.08 18.98 -7.17
CA ARG A 234 -13.00 20.10 -6.24
C ARG A 234 -14.25 20.96 -6.35
N ASP A 235 -14.68 21.46 -5.19
CA ASP A 235 -15.69 22.50 -5.07
C ASP A 235 -15.02 23.72 -4.44
N ALA A 236 -14.82 24.76 -5.25
CA ALA A 236 -14.26 26.03 -4.80
C ALA A 236 -15.36 27.01 -4.32
N THR A 237 -16.63 26.63 -4.43
CA THR A 237 -17.78 27.47 -4.10
C THR A 237 -18.21 27.28 -2.64
N GLY A 238 -18.97 28.25 -2.12
CA GLY A 238 -19.51 28.19 -0.76
C GLY A 238 -18.52 28.58 0.35
N THR A 239 -18.88 28.24 1.60
CA THR A 239 -18.13 28.64 2.80
C THR A 239 -17.01 27.68 3.18
N ASN A 240 -17.05 26.45 2.66
CA ASN A 240 -16.10 25.37 2.97
C ASN A 240 -15.65 24.69 1.66
N PRO A 241 -14.71 25.31 0.91
CA PRO A 241 -14.11 24.69 -0.27
C PRO A 241 -13.57 23.30 0.06
N SER A 242 -13.63 22.37 -0.90
CA SER A 242 -13.26 20.99 -0.63
C SER A 242 -12.68 20.26 -1.84
N PHE A 243 -11.95 19.18 -1.55
CA PHE A 243 -11.53 18.19 -2.54
C PHE A 243 -12.17 16.84 -2.18
N ALA A 244 -12.75 16.16 -3.17
CA ALA A 244 -13.22 14.79 -3.06
C ALA A 244 -12.23 13.86 -3.79
N PHE A 245 -11.37 13.21 -3.02
CA PHE A 245 -10.35 12.29 -3.52
C PHE A 245 -10.94 10.90 -3.77
N TYR A 246 -10.54 10.29 -4.89
CA TYR A 246 -11.09 9.03 -5.40
C TYR A 246 -10.42 7.81 -4.75
N THR A 247 -10.40 7.77 -3.43
CA THR A 247 -10.01 6.57 -2.65
C THR A 247 -11.11 5.52 -2.68
N ALA A 248 -10.75 4.26 -2.54
CA ALA A 248 -11.67 3.13 -2.39
C ALA A 248 -11.63 2.57 -0.95
N PRO A 249 -12.72 1.94 -0.47
CA PRO A 249 -14.03 1.83 -1.11
C PRO A 249 -14.86 3.13 -1.02
N LYS A 250 -14.49 4.07 -0.15
CA LYS A 250 -15.17 5.37 -0.01
C LYS A 250 -14.25 6.49 -0.46
N THR A 251 -14.81 7.48 -1.15
CA THR A 251 -14.09 8.72 -1.44
C THR A 251 -13.71 9.41 -0.12
N THR A 252 -12.59 10.14 -0.15
CA THR A 252 -12.10 10.89 1.01
C THR A 252 -12.20 12.38 0.72
N HIS A 253 -12.97 13.10 1.52
CA HIS A 253 -13.20 14.53 1.38
C HIS A 253 -12.34 15.32 2.37
N ILE A 254 -11.61 16.31 1.85
CA ILE A 254 -10.88 17.30 2.67
C ILE A 254 -11.59 18.65 2.57
N PHE A 255 -12.15 19.11 3.68
CA PHE A 255 -12.81 20.41 3.78
C PHE A 255 -11.88 21.48 4.33
N PHE A 256 -11.92 22.67 3.73
CA PHE A 256 -11.21 23.86 4.21
C PHE A 256 -12.15 24.74 5.00
N LEU A 257 -12.05 24.69 6.33
CA LEU A 257 -13.02 25.34 7.20
C LEU A 257 -12.71 26.83 7.40
N SER A 258 -13.73 27.68 7.27
CA SER A 258 -13.60 29.11 7.59
C SER A 258 -13.36 29.33 9.09
N LYS A 259 -12.36 30.13 9.42
CA LYS A 259 -12.11 30.57 10.81
C LYS A 259 -12.99 31.77 11.21
N GLY A 260 -13.91 32.20 10.33
CA GLY A 260 -14.75 33.38 10.48
C GLY A 260 -14.08 34.66 9.98
N LYS A 261 -14.89 35.60 9.46
CA LYS A 261 -14.41 36.78 8.71
C LYS A 261 -13.30 37.57 9.39
N LEU A 262 -13.42 37.85 10.70
CA LEU A 262 -12.43 38.62 11.45
C LEU A 262 -11.09 37.87 11.57
N LYS A 263 -11.12 36.56 11.88
CA LYS A 263 -9.90 35.76 12.01
C LYS A 263 -9.24 35.54 10.65
N GLU A 264 -10.01 35.35 9.59
CA GLU A 264 -9.51 35.20 8.22
C GLU A 264 -8.84 36.49 7.72
N PHE A 265 -9.32 37.66 8.12
CA PHE A 265 -8.71 38.96 7.76
C PHE A 265 -7.30 39.13 8.34
N PHE A 266 -7.05 38.64 9.55
CA PHE A 266 -5.74 38.69 10.20
C PHE A 266 -4.89 37.43 9.97
N ALA A 267 -5.43 36.40 9.31
CA ALA A 267 -4.71 35.16 9.06
C ALA A 267 -3.63 35.38 8.00
N LYS A 268 -2.47 34.73 8.19
CA LYS A 268 -1.39 34.71 7.17
C LYS A 268 -1.85 34.13 5.83
N LYS A 269 -2.76 33.15 5.86
CA LYS A 269 -3.45 32.58 4.70
C LYS A 269 -4.92 32.40 5.01
N ASN A 270 -5.78 32.96 4.18
CA ASN A 270 -7.22 32.78 4.30
C ASN A 270 -7.68 31.41 3.76
N THR A 271 -8.95 31.03 3.96
CA THR A 271 -9.49 29.72 3.53
C THR A 271 -9.20 29.39 2.07
N MET A 272 -9.51 30.32 1.14
CA MET A 272 -9.25 30.11 -0.29
C MET A 272 -7.76 30.01 -0.61
N GLN A 273 -6.93 30.80 0.06
CA GLN A 273 -5.47 30.71 -0.11
C GLN A 273 -4.93 29.37 0.37
N ARG A 274 -5.46 28.80 1.46
CA ARG A 274 -5.09 27.45 1.93
C ARG A 274 -5.54 26.37 0.93
N PHE A 275 -6.76 26.48 0.43
CA PHE A 275 -7.31 25.57 -0.58
C PHE A 275 -6.46 25.56 -1.87
N HIS A 276 -6.19 26.73 -2.44
CA HIS A 276 -5.35 26.83 -3.65
C HIS A 276 -3.89 26.45 -3.41
N GLU A 277 -3.39 26.54 -2.18
CA GLU A 277 -2.06 26.04 -1.85
C GLU A 277 -1.99 24.51 -2.00
N LEU A 278 -3.00 23.79 -1.51
CA LEU A 278 -3.08 22.34 -1.70
C LEU A 278 -3.19 21.99 -3.19
N GLN A 279 -4.05 22.71 -3.92
CA GLN A 279 -4.17 22.54 -5.38
C GLN A 279 -2.82 22.69 -6.09
N LYS A 280 -2.06 23.76 -5.79
CA LYS A 280 -0.75 24.00 -6.38
C LYS A 280 0.27 22.93 -6.03
N GLN A 281 0.22 22.39 -4.83
CA GLN A 281 1.10 21.27 -4.44
C GLN A 281 0.78 20.01 -5.25
N ILE A 282 -0.51 19.67 -5.39
CA ILE A 282 -0.96 18.55 -6.23
C ILE A 282 -0.46 18.72 -7.68
N GLU A 283 -0.63 19.92 -8.24
CA GLU A 283 -0.15 20.26 -9.59
C GLU A 283 1.38 20.16 -9.71
N ALA A 284 2.12 20.57 -8.68
CA ALA A 284 3.58 20.47 -8.63
C ALA A 284 4.07 19.00 -8.59
N PHE A 285 3.25 18.08 -8.09
CA PHE A 285 3.52 16.64 -8.14
C PHE A 285 3.09 15.98 -9.46
N GLY A 286 2.52 16.75 -10.40
CA GLY A 286 2.13 16.28 -11.73
C GLY A 286 0.72 15.71 -11.82
N PHE A 287 -0.09 15.84 -10.76
CA PHE A 287 -1.49 15.45 -10.72
C PHE A 287 -2.42 16.63 -10.98
N THR A 288 -3.68 16.36 -11.28
CA THR A 288 -4.70 17.38 -11.53
C THR A 288 -5.95 17.16 -10.67
N THR A 289 -6.80 18.17 -10.59
CA THR A 289 -8.15 18.05 -10.01
C THR A 289 -9.17 18.58 -11.01
N TYR A 290 -10.40 18.09 -10.94
CA TYR A 290 -11.51 18.49 -11.81
C TYR A 290 -12.43 19.47 -11.08
N ASP A 291 -12.80 20.57 -11.73
CA ASP A 291 -13.74 21.54 -11.16
C ASP A 291 -15.17 21.05 -11.37
N GLU A 292 -15.96 20.95 -10.29
CA GLU A 292 -17.39 20.66 -10.40
C GLU A 292 -18.25 21.91 -10.58
N THR A 293 -17.63 23.10 -10.62
CA THR A 293 -18.30 24.40 -10.58
C THR A 293 -18.26 25.17 -11.90
#